data_AF-A0A3C2D9Z0-F1
#
_entry.id   AF-A0A3C2D9Z0-F1
#
_cell.length_a   1.000
_cell.length_b   1.000
_cell.length_c   1.000
_cell.angle_alpha   90.00
_cell.angle_beta   90.00
_cell.angle_gamma   90.00
#
_symmetry.space_group_name_H-M   'P 1'
#
loop_
_entity.id
_entity.type
_entity.pdbx_description
1 polymer ?
#
loop_
_entity_poly.entity_id
_entity_poly.type
_entity_poly.pdbx_seq_one_letter_code
_entity_poly.pdbx_strand_id
1 'polypeptide(L)'
;MRVEVNHRCSDFHSYRAARVKSLFNAESGCDWNHVADLPFEEMNWKIGLIVGPSGSGKTSIGGSIFNTPIHDLYAGWDNEKPIVDAIAPVGDFNQVTGALSAVGLGDVPAWLRPFSVLSNGEKFRAGLARLICERPERVVVDEFTSVIDRQIAKVGAAAFAKTWRRGPGQIVLLSCHYDIMEWLQPDWVYDTQEARFARDCLWQRPKLELEIYQVSGSVFKHFKPHYYLDLPLPVAAQYFVGVVNGEPVCHLAVSPLFTANAYRSTRLVVMPEWQGIGVGTKFLDAICEYHLQGNGRCGKKYPTFFHTSHPQLCGALRHSKKWRQTAGSLYGSNKSRSAASIKKSRETTGKVFNDGSIGCATGYGGHFRAVQAFKYEGEKICE
;
A
#
# COMPACT_ATOMS: atom_id res chain seq x y z
N MET A 1 -14.78 28.05 11.17
CA MET A 1 -14.40 27.77 12.56
C MET A 1 -13.17 28.59 12.99
N ARG A 2 -13.18 29.15 14.20
CA ARG A 2 -12.00 29.73 14.85
C ARG A 2 -11.63 28.82 16.04
N VAL A 3 -10.42 28.28 16.03
CA VAL A 3 -9.91 27.39 17.07
C VAL A 3 -8.92 28.17 17.93
N GLU A 4 -9.24 28.33 19.21
CA GLU A 4 -8.34 28.95 20.18
C GLU A 4 -7.81 27.87 21.12
N VAL A 5 -6.49 27.76 21.19
CA VAL A 5 -5.81 26.82 22.07
C VAL A 5 -4.94 27.59 23.03
N ASN A 6 -5.18 27.38 24.33
CA ASN A 6 -4.45 28.04 25.41
C ASN A 6 -3.86 26.96 26.33
N HIS A 7 -2.54 26.77 26.27
CA HIS A 7 -1.80 25.96 27.24
C HIS A 7 -1.19 26.90 28.28
N ARG A 8 -1.72 26.86 29.49
CA ARG A 8 -1.20 27.64 30.62
C ARG A 8 -0.41 26.73 31.56
N CYS A 9 0.78 27.16 31.91
CA CYS A 9 1.60 26.48 32.90
C CYS A 9 1.44 27.22 34.24
N SER A 10 0.93 26.55 35.28
CA SER A 10 0.91 27.15 36.61
C SER A 10 2.33 27.34 37.11
N ASP A 11 2.61 28.49 37.71
CA ASP A 11 3.97 28.83 38.09
C ASP A 11 4.40 27.99 39.31
N PHE A 12 5.40 27.12 39.12
CA PHE A 12 5.87 26.20 40.17
C PHE A 12 6.99 26.82 41.00
N HIS A 13 6.85 26.83 42.33
CA HIS A 13 7.82 27.42 43.26
C HIS A 13 8.83 26.43 43.86
N SER A 14 9.02 25.25 43.26
CA SER A 14 10.02 24.29 43.75
C SER A 14 11.45 24.87 43.65
N TYR A 15 12.35 24.45 44.53
CA TYR A 15 13.75 24.91 44.51
C TYR A 15 14.41 24.73 43.14
N ARG A 16 14.18 23.59 42.46
CA ARG A 16 14.71 23.34 41.11
C ARG A 16 14.13 24.31 40.08
N ALA A 17 12.82 24.55 40.10
CA ALA A 17 12.17 25.49 39.20
C ALA A 17 12.69 26.92 39.43
N ALA A 18 12.74 27.39 40.67
CA ALA A 18 13.27 28.71 41.02
C ALA A 18 14.75 28.87 40.64
N ARG A 19 15.57 27.83 40.83
CA ARG A 19 16.99 27.84 40.43
C ARG A 19 17.16 27.87 38.91
N VAL A 20 16.33 27.16 38.14
CA VAL A 20 16.33 27.23 36.67
C VAL A 20 15.91 28.61 36.19
N LYS A 21 14.82 29.18 36.75
CA LYS A 21 14.39 30.55 36.47
C LYS A 21 15.50 31.56 36.72
N SER A 22 16.21 31.43 37.85
CA SER A 22 17.33 32.31 38.20
C SER A 22 18.59 32.08 37.35
N LEU A 23 18.92 30.85 36.99
CA LEU A 23 20.13 30.54 36.20
C LEU A 23 20.00 30.96 34.73
N PHE A 24 18.79 30.87 34.17
CA PHE A 24 18.53 31.12 32.74
C PHE A 24 17.66 32.35 32.47
N ASN A 25 17.34 33.15 33.50
CA ASN A 25 16.45 34.32 33.44
C ASN A 25 15.08 34.01 32.79
N ALA A 26 14.52 32.83 33.08
CA ALA A 26 13.21 32.44 32.57
C ALA A 26 12.10 32.88 33.54
N GLU A 27 11.09 33.60 33.05
CA GLU A 27 10.02 34.15 33.89
C GLU A 27 8.96 33.10 34.25
N SER A 28 8.55 32.24 33.31
CA SER A 28 7.54 31.19 33.52
C SER A 28 7.83 29.93 32.69
N GLY A 29 7.07 28.87 32.94
CA GLY A 29 7.13 27.59 32.20
C GLY A 29 6.58 27.62 30.78
N CYS A 30 6.39 28.82 30.20
CA CYS A 30 5.75 29.14 28.93
C CYS A 30 4.21 29.01 28.95
N ASP A 31 3.52 30.14 28.75
CA ASP A 31 2.12 30.18 28.34
C ASP A 31 2.07 30.22 26.81
N TRP A 32 1.38 29.27 26.19
CA TRP A 32 1.25 29.19 24.75
C TRP A 32 -0.20 29.40 24.35
N ASN A 33 -0.47 30.44 23.58
CA ASN A 33 -1.79 30.76 23.04
C ASN A 33 -1.70 30.81 21.51
N HIS A 34 -2.60 30.12 20.83
CA HIS A 34 -2.68 30.14 19.37
C HIS A 34 -4.13 30.20 18.91
N VAL A 35 -4.40 31.08 17.96
CA VAL A 35 -5.70 31.21 17.30
C VAL A 35 -5.52 30.76 15.86
N ALA A 36 -6.27 29.75 15.46
CA ALA A 36 -6.31 29.23 14.10
C ALA A 36 -7.68 29.50 13.47
N ASP A 37 -7.69 30.29 12.39
CA ASP A 37 -8.89 30.50 11.58
C ASP A 37 -8.97 29.42 10.50
N LEU A 38 -9.95 28.53 10.64
CA LEU A 38 -10.15 27.35 9.81
C LEU A 38 -11.57 27.42 9.17
N PRO A 39 -11.72 28.06 8.01
CA PRO A 39 -13.02 28.27 7.37
C PRO A 39 -13.59 27.02 6.67
N PHE A 40 -13.27 25.79 7.11
CA PHE A 40 -13.62 24.55 6.40
C PHE A 40 -15.08 24.10 6.55
N GLU A 41 -15.87 24.70 7.45
CA GLU A 41 -17.27 24.30 7.71
C GLU A 41 -18.19 24.56 6.51
N GLU A 42 -17.88 25.58 5.71
CA GLU A 42 -18.62 25.95 4.51
C GLU A 42 -18.13 25.19 3.25
N MET A 43 -17.22 24.22 3.43
CA MET A 43 -16.51 23.57 2.34
C MET A 43 -16.91 22.10 2.21
N ASN A 44 -17.01 21.63 0.96
CA ASN A 44 -17.04 20.20 0.70
C ASN A 44 -15.60 19.68 0.60
N TRP A 45 -15.16 18.93 1.62
CA TRP A 45 -13.81 18.40 1.71
C TRP A 45 -13.81 17.02 2.38
N LYS A 46 -12.79 16.22 2.08
CA LYS A 46 -12.57 14.89 2.69
C LYS A 46 -11.25 14.77 3.41
N ILE A 47 -10.20 15.47 2.97
CA ILE A 47 -8.86 15.39 3.56
C ILE A 47 -8.35 16.79 3.87
N GLY A 48 -8.17 17.07 5.15
CA GLY A 48 -7.45 18.23 5.66
C GLY A 48 -6.05 17.85 6.12
N LEU A 49 -5.12 18.79 6.04
CA LEU A 49 -3.76 18.58 6.53
C LEU A 49 -3.34 19.77 7.41
N ILE A 50 -2.78 19.48 8.59
CA ILE A 50 -2.11 20.47 9.43
C ILE A 50 -0.62 20.15 9.45
N VAL A 51 0.19 21.12 9.04
CA VAL A 51 1.65 21.00 8.99
C VAL A 51 2.36 21.96 9.93
N GLY A 52 3.58 21.60 10.31
CA GLY A 52 4.49 22.46 11.05
C GLY A 52 5.46 21.72 11.96
N PRO A 53 6.46 22.42 12.51
CA PRO A 53 7.52 21.81 13.30
C PRO A 53 7.00 21.18 14.60
N SER A 54 7.81 20.32 15.23
CA SER A 54 7.45 19.77 16.55
C SER A 54 7.26 20.91 17.56
N GLY A 55 6.26 20.79 18.44
CA GLY A 55 5.92 21.81 19.42
C GLY A 55 5.09 23.00 18.88
N SER A 56 4.73 23.04 17.59
CA SER A 56 3.91 24.13 17.01
C SER A 56 2.42 24.06 17.34
N GLY A 57 1.98 23.12 18.19
CA GLY A 57 0.58 22.99 18.62
C GLY A 57 -0.35 22.22 17.67
N LYS A 58 0.18 21.51 16.67
CA LYS A 58 -0.61 20.67 15.73
C LYS A 58 -1.60 19.75 16.45
N THR A 59 -1.11 18.97 17.41
CA THR A 59 -1.89 18.03 18.22
C THR A 59 -3.03 18.74 18.96
N SER A 60 -2.76 19.93 19.50
CA SER A 60 -3.75 20.68 20.27
C SER A 60 -4.83 21.31 19.39
N ILE A 61 -4.44 21.83 18.21
CA ILE A 61 -5.39 22.30 17.20
C ILE A 61 -6.22 21.13 16.68
N GLY A 62 -5.58 20.01 16.34
CA GLY A 62 -6.22 18.80 15.86
C GLY A 62 -7.28 18.25 16.82
N GLY A 63 -6.96 18.14 18.11
CA GLY A 63 -7.91 17.69 19.13
C GLY A 63 -9.14 18.60 19.30
N SER A 64 -9.03 19.87 18.89
CA SER A 64 -10.09 20.86 19.02
C SER A 64 -11.01 20.93 17.78
N ILE A 65 -10.60 20.41 16.62
CA ILE A 65 -11.35 20.55 15.35
C ILE A 65 -12.71 19.85 15.37
N PHE A 66 -12.80 18.65 15.95
CA PHE A 66 -14.03 17.85 15.98
C PHE A 66 -14.58 17.63 17.38
N ASN A 67 -13.96 18.20 18.42
CA ASN A 67 -14.25 17.87 19.83
C ASN A 67 -14.18 16.36 20.11
N THR A 68 -13.40 15.61 19.32
CA THR A 68 -13.14 14.19 19.49
C THR A 68 -11.67 13.98 19.81
N PRO A 69 -11.34 12.97 20.64
CA PRO A 69 -9.94 12.63 20.86
C PRO A 69 -9.27 12.27 19.54
N ILE A 70 -7.97 12.56 19.43
CA ILE A 70 -7.14 12.12 18.32
C ILE A 70 -7.20 10.59 18.27
N HIS A 71 -7.37 10.05 17.06
CA HIS A 71 -7.47 8.63 16.86
C HIS A 71 -6.11 7.95 17.08
N ASP A 72 -6.06 7.04 18.04
CA ASP A 72 -4.88 6.24 18.32
C ASP A 72 -4.84 5.00 17.42
N LEU A 73 -3.95 5.04 16.43
CA LEU A 73 -3.70 3.95 15.49
C LEU A 73 -3.10 2.70 16.15
N TYR A 74 -2.54 2.82 17.35
CA TYR A 74 -1.82 1.77 18.08
C TYR A 74 -2.62 1.16 19.23
N ALA A 75 -3.76 1.75 19.60
CA ALA A 75 -4.64 1.22 20.64
C ALA A 75 -5.56 0.11 20.10
N GLY A 76 -6.00 -0.78 21.00
CA GLY A 76 -7.08 -1.73 20.75
C GLY A 76 -6.73 -2.92 19.85
N TRP A 77 -5.45 -3.26 19.72
CA TRP A 77 -5.01 -4.43 18.97
C TRP A 77 -4.96 -5.69 19.85
N ASP A 78 -5.47 -6.80 19.32
CA ASP A 78 -5.35 -8.12 19.93
C ASP A 78 -3.95 -8.70 19.67
N ASN A 79 -3.23 -9.05 20.73
CA ASN A 79 -1.86 -9.55 20.65
C ASN A 79 -1.79 -11.05 20.32
N GLU A 80 -2.91 -11.76 20.35
CA GLU A 80 -2.99 -13.20 20.09
C GLU A 80 -3.50 -13.51 18.68
N LYS A 81 -3.99 -12.51 17.96
CA LYS A 81 -4.53 -12.64 16.61
C LYS A 81 -3.66 -11.95 15.56
N PRO A 82 -3.62 -12.47 14.33
CA PRO A 82 -2.96 -11.79 13.22
C PRO A 82 -3.70 -10.49 12.87
N ILE A 83 -2.98 -9.49 12.33
CA ILE A 83 -3.60 -8.19 12.00
C ILE A 83 -4.76 -8.31 11.01
N VAL A 84 -4.74 -9.30 10.11
CA VAL A 84 -5.83 -9.52 9.15
C VAL A 84 -7.15 -9.88 9.82
N ASP A 85 -7.11 -10.53 10.99
CA ASP A 85 -8.31 -10.87 11.77
C ASP A 85 -8.71 -9.75 12.73
N ALA A 86 -7.74 -8.93 13.14
CA ALA A 86 -7.97 -7.78 14.01
C ALA A 86 -8.57 -6.56 13.26
N ILE A 87 -8.29 -6.43 11.96
CA ILE A 87 -8.84 -5.37 11.12
C ILE A 87 -10.26 -5.75 10.69
N ALA A 88 -11.26 -5.01 11.18
CA ALA A 88 -12.68 -5.25 10.91
C ALA A 88 -13.08 -6.73 11.05
N PRO A 89 -13.11 -7.28 12.28
CA PRO A 89 -13.32 -8.71 12.53
C PRO A 89 -14.62 -9.31 11.96
N VAL A 90 -15.64 -8.46 11.76
CA VAL A 90 -16.97 -8.83 11.20
C VAL A 90 -17.10 -8.35 9.73
N GLY A 91 -16.06 -7.75 9.17
CA GLY A 91 -16.03 -7.17 7.82
C GLY A 91 -15.70 -8.17 6.71
N ASP A 92 -15.77 -7.71 5.46
CA ASP A 92 -15.40 -8.52 4.30
C ASP A 92 -13.88 -8.67 4.17
N PHE A 93 -13.40 -9.89 3.93
CA PHE A 93 -11.98 -10.19 3.75
C PHE A 93 -11.32 -9.38 2.61
N ASN A 94 -12.03 -9.13 1.51
CA ASN A 94 -11.48 -8.34 0.40
C ASN A 94 -11.36 -6.86 0.75
N GLN A 95 -12.22 -6.36 1.64
CA GLN A 95 -12.11 -5.01 2.19
C GLN A 95 -10.83 -4.87 3.03
N VAL A 96 -10.56 -5.82 3.94
CA VAL A 96 -9.37 -5.81 4.80
C VAL A 96 -8.08 -5.88 3.97
N THR A 97 -7.99 -6.86 3.08
CA THR A 97 -6.81 -7.01 2.21
C THR A 97 -6.64 -5.82 1.26
N GLY A 98 -7.76 -5.26 0.77
CA GLY A 98 -7.75 -4.02 -0.02
C GLY A 98 -7.22 -2.81 0.75
N ALA A 99 -7.58 -2.68 2.03
CA ALA A 99 -7.11 -1.60 2.91
C ALA A 99 -5.61 -1.73 3.21
N LEU A 100 -5.13 -2.94 3.54
CA LEU A 100 -3.71 -3.23 3.78
C LEU A 100 -2.84 -2.89 2.56
N SER A 101 -3.29 -3.28 1.37
CA SER A 101 -2.59 -2.91 0.14
C SER A 101 -2.67 -1.41 -0.18
N ALA A 102 -3.78 -0.74 0.17
CA ALA A 102 -3.96 0.69 -0.04
C ALA A 102 -3.03 1.57 0.82
N VAL A 103 -2.50 1.05 1.93
CA VAL A 103 -1.54 1.74 2.80
C VAL A 103 -0.10 1.29 2.55
N GLY A 104 0.15 0.53 1.47
CA GLY A 104 1.49 0.03 1.13
C GLY A 104 2.01 -1.05 2.09
N LEU A 105 1.12 -1.75 2.80
CA LEU A 105 1.46 -2.95 3.57
C LEU A 105 0.99 -4.16 2.79
N GLY A 106 1.63 -4.48 1.66
CA GLY A 106 1.28 -5.66 0.85
C GLY A 106 2.22 -6.85 0.98
N ASP A 107 3.07 -6.86 2.01
CA ASP A 107 3.80 -8.06 2.40
C ASP A 107 2.85 -9.02 3.14
N VAL A 108 2.41 -10.07 2.44
CA VAL A 108 1.41 -11.02 2.95
C VAL A 108 1.83 -11.72 4.26
N PRO A 109 3.11 -12.12 4.45
CA PRO A 109 3.58 -12.63 5.74
C PRO A 109 3.35 -11.67 6.91
N ALA A 110 3.43 -10.35 6.71
CA ALA A 110 3.15 -9.37 7.76
C ALA A 110 1.67 -9.38 8.20
N TRP A 111 0.75 -9.74 7.29
CA TRP A 111 -0.70 -9.81 7.60
C TRP A 111 -1.05 -10.92 8.58
N LEU A 112 -0.21 -11.96 8.62
CA LEU A 112 -0.38 -13.16 9.44
C LEU A 112 0.29 -13.03 10.81
N ARG A 113 0.86 -11.86 11.13
CA ARG A 113 1.55 -11.61 12.40
C ARG A 113 0.67 -10.78 13.34
N PRO A 114 0.77 -10.98 14.66
CA PRO A 114 0.17 -10.07 15.63
C PRO A 114 0.74 -8.66 15.53
N PHE A 115 -0.05 -7.66 15.94
CA PHE A 115 0.36 -6.25 15.85
C PHE A 115 1.65 -5.96 16.63
N SER A 116 1.84 -6.59 17.79
CA SER A 116 2.99 -6.37 18.68
C SER A 116 4.35 -6.64 18.04
N VAL A 117 4.43 -7.63 17.15
CA VAL A 117 5.69 -8.07 16.52
C VAL A 117 6.03 -7.32 15.22
N LEU A 118 5.14 -6.44 14.76
CA LEU A 118 5.38 -5.61 13.58
C LEU A 118 6.38 -4.49 13.89
N SER A 119 7.14 -4.08 12.88
CA SER A 119 7.95 -2.87 12.93
C SER A 119 7.08 -1.62 13.07
N ASN A 120 7.64 -0.50 13.54
CA ASN A 120 6.85 0.74 13.74
C ASN A 120 6.18 1.23 12.45
N GLY A 121 6.86 1.13 11.31
CA GLY A 121 6.29 1.47 10.01
C GLY A 121 5.19 0.52 9.53
N GLU A 122 5.29 -0.78 9.86
CA GLU A 122 4.21 -1.74 9.61
C GLU A 122 3.01 -1.50 10.54
N LYS A 123 3.25 -1.21 11.83
CA LYS A 123 2.21 -0.86 12.82
C LYS A 123 1.40 0.36 12.38
N PHE A 124 2.10 1.42 11.96
CA PHE A 124 1.46 2.63 11.43
C PHE A 124 0.55 2.32 10.23
N ARG A 125 1.06 1.55 9.27
CA ARG A 125 0.28 1.15 8.08
C ARG A 125 -0.91 0.25 8.47
N ALA A 126 -0.73 -0.73 9.36
CA ALA A 126 -1.83 -1.56 9.86
C ALA A 126 -2.92 -0.72 10.56
N GLY A 127 -2.52 0.28 11.35
CA GLY A 127 -3.41 1.29 11.92
C GLY A 127 -4.22 2.04 10.86
N LEU A 128 -3.56 2.58 9.84
CA LEU A 128 -4.24 3.26 8.74
C LEU A 128 -5.19 2.32 7.96
N ALA A 129 -4.82 1.04 7.79
CA ALA A 129 -5.69 0.06 7.17
C ALA A 129 -6.94 -0.19 8.02
N ARG A 130 -6.79 -0.30 9.34
CA ARG A 130 -7.92 -0.39 10.28
C ARG A 130 -8.83 0.83 10.16
N LEU A 131 -8.26 2.02 10.12
CA LEU A 131 -9.00 3.28 9.95
C LEU A 131 -9.76 3.35 8.61
N ILE A 132 -9.16 2.87 7.52
CA ILE A 132 -9.82 2.75 6.20
C ILE A 132 -11.01 1.78 6.23
N CYS A 133 -11.00 0.77 7.11
CA CYS A 133 -12.10 -0.16 7.26
C CYS A 133 -13.18 0.38 8.21
N GLU A 134 -12.80 0.94 9.35
CA GLU A 134 -13.71 1.51 10.35
C GLU A 134 -14.51 2.70 9.81
N ARG A 135 -13.88 3.55 8.98
CA ARG A 135 -14.51 4.70 8.32
C ARG A 135 -15.38 5.57 9.24
N PRO A 136 -14.81 6.16 10.30
CA PRO A 136 -15.52 7.18 11.07
C PRO A 136 -15.92 8.38 10.19
N GLU A 137 -17.04 9.03 10.54
CA GLU A 137 -17.52 10.22 9.82
C GLU A 137 -16.52 11.38 9.87
N ARG A 138 -15.84 11.54 11.02
CA ARG A 138 -14.85 12.58 11.28
C ARG A 138 -13.73 11.99 12.13
N VAL A 139 -12.49 12.19 11.73
CA VAL A 139 -11.34 11.66 12.45
C VAL A 139 -10.11 12.55 12.32
N VAL A 140 -9.32 12.62 13.38
CA VAL A 140 -8.01 13.29 13.40
C VAL A 140 -6.94 12.24 13.66
N VAL A 141 -5.91 12.22 12.83
CA VAL A 141 -4.75 11.33 12.98
C VAL A 141 -3.50 12.17 13.15
N ASP A 142 -2.81 11.98 14.26
CA ASP A 142 -1.53 12.62 14.52
C ASP A 142 -0.35 11.80 13.97
N GLU A 143 0.81 12.45 13.83
CA GLU A 143 2.06 11.81 13.41
C GLU A 143 1.95 11.11 12.04
N PHE A 144 1.16 11.69 11.13
CA PHE A 144 0.94 11.11 9.81
C PHE A 144 2.26 11.06 9.03
N THR A 145 2.70 9.83 8.73
CA THR A 145 3.92 9.47 7.99
C THR A 145 5.26 9.78 8.68
N SER A 146 5.29 10.06 9.98
CA SER A 146 6.55 10.39 10.67
C SER A 146 7.42 9.17 10.96
N VAL A 147 6.84 7.97 11.07
CA VAL A 147 7.55 6.73 11.44
C VAL A 147 8.01 5.87 10.24
N ILE A 148 7.90 6.40 9.02
CA ILE A 148 8.25 5.69 7.78
C ILE A 148 9.23 6.51 6.93
N ASP A 149 10.02 5.80 6.11
CA ASP A 149 10.91 6.43 5.14
C ASP A 149 10.16 7.41 4.21
N ARG A 150 10.85 8.46 3.74
CA ARG A 150 10.21 9.54 2.98
C ARG A 150 9.62 9.10 1.65
N GLN A 151 10.23 8.15 0.93
CA GLN A 151 9.64 7.65 -0.32
C GLN A 151 8.39 6.83 -0.03
N ILE A 152 8.46 5.94 0.98
CA ILE A 152 7.31 5.15 1.44
C ILE A 152 6.18 6.07 1.93
N ALA A 153 6.50 7.15 2.64
CA ALA A 153 5.56 8.16 3.09
C ALA A 153 4.80 8.80 1.93
N LYS A 154 5.53 9.24 0.89
CA LYS A 154 4.95 9.86 -0.31
C LYS A 154 4.01 8.91 -1.05
N VAL A 155 4.49 7.70 -1.35
CA VAL A 155 3.68 6.68 -2.05
C VAL A 155 2.47 6.29 -1.21
N GLY A 156 2.67 6.03 0.08
CA GLY A 156 1.62 5.67 1.04
C GLY A 156 0.57 6.76 1.20
N ALA A 157 0.98 8.04 1.28
CA ALA A 157 0.08 9.17 1.34
C ALA A 157 -0.83 9.26 0.11
N ALA A 158 -0.28 9.07 -1.10
CA ALA A 158 -1.06 9.04 -2.34
C ALA A 158 -2.04 7.85 -2.41
N ALA A 159 -1.60 6.67 -1.99
CA ALA A 159 -2.43 5.46 -1.99
C ALA A 159 -3.57 5.54 -0.94
N PHE A 160 -3.26 6.05 0.25
CA PHE A 160 -4.23 6.37 1.30
C PHE A 160 -5.25 7.40 0.80
N ALA A 161 -4.77 8.54 0.29
CA ALA A 161 -5.57 9.62 -0.30
C ALA A 161 -6.59 9.12 -1.33
N LYS A 162 -6.13 8.30 -2.27
CA LYS A 162 -6.97 7.70 -3.32
C LYS A 162 -8.07 6.82 -2.73
N THR A 163 -7.75 6.06 -1.70
CA THR A 163 -8.68 5.13 -1.06
C THR A 163 -9.66 5.87 -0.15
N TRP A 164 -9.20 6.85 0.62
CA TRP A 164 -10.04 7.63 1.51
C TRP A 164 -11.14 8.36 0.74
N ARG A 165 -10.78 9.06 -0.35
CA ARG A 165 -11.71 9.85 -1.17
C ARG A 165 -12.86 9.08 -1.80
N ARG A 166 -12.72 7.76 -2.00
CA ARG A 166 -13.78 6.90 -2.55
C ARG A 166 -14.91 6.63 -1.55
N GLY A 167 -14.62 6.70 -0.26
CA GLY A 167 -15.59 6.50 0.82
C GLY A 167 -16.20 7.81 1.32
N PRO A 168 -17.21 7.73 2.21
CA PRO A 168 -17.65 8.86 3.01
C PRO A 168 -16.62 9.19 4.11
N GLY A 169 -16.83 10.32 4.79
CA GLY A 169 -16.06 10.73 5.96
C GLY A 169 -14.96 11.77 5.68
N GLN A 170 -14.62 12.51 6.72
CA GLN A 170 -13.63 13.59 6.73
C GLN A 170 -12.47 13.21 7.65
N ILE A 171 -11.24 13.43 7.18
CA ILE A 171 -10.02 13.18 7.96
C ILE A 171 -9.14 14.41 8.01
N VAL A 172 -8.66 14.75 9.20
CA VAL A 172 -7.58 15.70 9.40
C VAL A 172 -6.31 14.95 9.75
N LEU A 173 -5.28 15.14 8.94
CA LEU A 173 -3.97 14.55 9.14
C LEU A 173 -3.04 15.61 9.73
N LEU A 174 -2.30 15.27 10.77
CA LEU A 174 -1.29 16.14 11.36
C LEU A 174 0.08 15.59 10.98
N SER A 175 0.97 16.41 10.44
CA SER A 175 2.31 15.98 10.06
C SER A 175 3.34 17.07 10.28
N CYS A 176 4.58 16.69 10.54
CA CYS A 176 5.73 17.61 10.49
C CYS A 176 6.36 17.69 9.10
N HIS A 177 5.91 16.87 8.15
CA HIS A 177 6.53 16.74 6.84
C HIS A 177 5.70 17.42 5.74
N TYR A 178 6.34 18.32 5.01
CA TYR A 178 5.74 19.09 3.92
C TYR A 178 5.76 18.35 2.57
N ASP A 179 6.72 17.45 2.38
CA ASP A 179 6.97 16.72 1.14
C ASP A 179 5.87 15.71 0.75
N ILE A 180 4.91 15.44 1.64
CA ILE A 180 3.73 14.62 1.37
C ILE A 180 2.58 15.42 0.75
N MET A 181 2.61 16.76 0.76
CA MET A 181 1.49 17.61 0.32
C MET A 181 1.10 17.33 -1.14
N GLU A 182 2.07 17.27 -2.04
CA GLU A 182 1.84 17.00 -3.47
C GLU A 182 1.33 15.58 -3.73
N TRP A 183 1.59 14.65 -2.82
CA TRP A 183 1.19 13.24 -2.94
C TRP A 183 -0.18 12.98 -2.31
N LEU A 184 -0.44 13.59 -1.15
CA LEU A 184 -1.71 13.53 -0.42
C LEU A 184 -2.81 14.34 -1.12
N GLN A 185 -2.42 15.46 -1.75
CA GLN A 185 -3.28 16.45 -2.42
C GLN A 185 -4.45 16.92 -1.53
N PRO A 186 -4.21 17.36 -0.28
CA PRO A 186 -5.26 17.69 0.66
C PRO A 186 -6.17 18.82 0.14
N ASP A 187 -7.44 18.79 0.52
CA ASP A 187 -8.43 19.79 0.09
C ASP A 187 -8.14 21.17 0.72
N TRP A 188 -7.51 21.18 1.89
CA TRP A 188 -6.98 22.36 2.56
C TRP A 188 -5.75 22.02 3.41
N VAL A 189 -4.90 23.02 3.64
CA VAL A 189 -3.72 22.92 4.49
C VAL A 189 -3.71 24.07 5.50
N TYR A 190 -3.42 23.77 6.76
CA TYR A 190 -3.10 24.79 7.75
C TYR A 190 -1.64 24.65 8.18
N ASP A 191 -0.84 25.68 7.92
CA ASP A 191 0.53 25.75 8.43
C ASP A 191 0.51 26.44 9.79
N THR A 192 0.95 25.70 10.81
CA THR A 192 1.00 26.17 12.20
C THR A 192 2.17 27.13 12.49
N GLN A 193 3.25 27.07 11.71
CA GLN A 193 4.37 28.00 11.81
C GLN A 193 4.02 29.36 11.20
N GLU A 194 3.38 29.37 10.03
CA GLU A 194 2.96 30.60 9.36
C GLU A 194 1.61 31.13 9.86
N ALA A 195 0.89 30.35 10.69
CA ALA A 195 -0.51 30.59 11.04
C ALA A 195 -1.40 30.83 9.80
N ARG A 196 -1.14 30.06 8.75
CA ARG A 196 -1.69 30.30 7.40
C ARG A 196 -2.59 29.15 6.96
N PHE A 197 -3.81 29.51 6.59
CA PHE A 197 -4.71 28.61 5.88
C PHE A 197 -4.50 28.74 4.37
N ALA A 198 -4.32 27.60 3.70
CA ALA A 198 -4.20 27.49 2.26
C ALA A 198 -5.28 26.56 1.69
N ARG A 199 -5.96 27.04 0.66
CA ARG A 199 -6.96 26.33 -0.14
C ARG A 199 -6.69 26.68 -1.60
N ASP A 200 -7.19 25.86 -2.52
CA ASP A 200 -7.15 26.12 -3.98
C ASP A 200 -5.74 26.07 -4.59
N CYS A 201 -4.76 25.55 -3.85
CA CYS A 201 -3.52 25.09 -4.44
C CYS A 201 -3.82 23.84 -5.27
N LEU A 202 -3.57 23.91 -6.58
CA LEU A 202 -3.49 22.72 -7.42
C LEU A 202 -2.26 21.92 -6.99
N TRP A 203 -2.41 21.10 -5.95
CA TRP A 203 -1.41 20.11 -5.59
C TRP A 203 -1.26 19.16 -6.77
N GLN A 204 -0.20 19.29 -7.55
CA GLN A 204 0.04 18.39 -8.66
C GLN A 204 1.01 17.31 -8.19
N ARG A 205 0.52 16.07 -8.18
CA ARG A 205 1.39 14.94 -7.92
C ARG A 205 2.53 14.92 -8.94
N PRO A 206 3.79 14.73 -8.51
CA PRO A 206 4.91 14.62 -9.43
C PRO A 206 4.66 13.53 -10.47
N LYS A 207 4.99 13.83 -11.73
CA LYS A 207 4.99 12.82 -12.78
C LYS A 207 6.11 11.82 -12.48
N LEU A 208 5.76 10.54 -12.42
CA LEU A 208 6.72 9.45 -12.29
C LEU A 208 6.96 8.85 -13.67
N GLU A 209 8.21 8.83 -14.09
CA GLU A 209 8.63 8.09 -15.27
C GLU A 209 8.95 6.65 -14.87
N LEU A 210 8.31 5.70 -15.55
CA LEU A 210 8.55 4.28 -15.39
C LEU A 210 9.27 3.76 -16.63
N GLU A 211 10.56 3.55 -16.49
CA GLU A 211 11.39 2.99 -17.55
C GLU A 211 11.30 1.47 -17.52
N ILE A 212 11.07 0.84 -18.68
CA ILE A 212 10.90 -0.62 -18.78
C ILE A 212 12.07 -1.21 -19.53
N TYR A 213 12.78 -2.12 -18.87
CA TYR A 213 13.93 -2.81 -19.42
C TYR A 213 13.63 -4.30 -19.59
N GLN A 214 13.92 -4.85 -20.76
CA GLN A 214 14.03 -6.30 -20.92
C GLN A 214 15.39 -6.74 -20.36
N VAL A 215 15.36 -7.72 -19.46
CA VAL A 215 16.55 -8.17 -18.71
C VAL A 215 16.73 -9.68 -18.78
N SER A 216 17.88 -10.15 -18.28
CA SER A 216 18.11 -11.58 -18.03
C SER A 216 17.36 -12.05 -16.79
N GLY A 217 16.99 -13.33 -16.76
CA GLY A 217 16.35 -13.97 -15.60
C GLY A 217 17.19 -13.95 -14.32
N SER A 218 18.50 -13.67 -14.41
CA SER A 218 19.38 -13.49 -13.24
C SER A 218 18.95 -12.35 -12.32
N VAL A 219 18.23 -11.35 -12.84
CA VAL A 219 17.73 -10.19 -12.06
C VAL A 219 16.62 -10.59 -11.10
N PHE A 220 15.92 -11.71 -11.34
CA PHE A 220 14.83 -12.20 -10.49
C PHE A 220 15.26 -12.41 -9.03
N LYS A 221 16.56 -12.66 -8.77
CA LYS A 221 17.10 -12.81 -7.40
C LYS A 221 16.75 -11.62 -6.48
N HIS A 222 16.66 -10.42 -7.04
CA HIS A 222 16.34 -9.19 -6.28
C HIS A 222 14.86 -9.13 -5.87
N PHE A 223 13.97 -9.71 -6.70
CA PHE A 223 12.53 -9.70 -6.48
C PHE A 223 12.01 -10.99 -5.81
N LYS A 224 12.83 -12.05 -5.76
CA LYS A 224 12.48 -13.36 -5.19
C LYS A 224 11.91 -13.29 -3.76
N PRO A 225 12.47 -12.49 -2.83
CA PRO A 225 11.92 -12.39 -1.47
C PRO A 225 10.44 -11.98 -1.43
N HIS A 226 10.02 -11.09 -2.34
CA HIS A 226 8.65 -10.58 -2.42
C HIS A 226 7.70 -11.47 -3.26
N TYR A 227 8.22 -12.56 -3.83
CA TYR A 227 7.45 -13.48 -4.68
C TYR A 227 6.62 -14.50 -3.87
N TYR A 228 6.90 -14.67 -2.56
CA TYR A 228 6.28 -15.56 -1.54
C TYR A 228 5.82 -16.97 -1.97
N LEU A 229 6.19 -17.41 -3.17
CA LEU A 229 5.91 -18.70 -3.79
C LEU A 229 7.20 -19.20 -4.40
N ASP A 230 7.83 -20.22 -3.82
CA ASP A 230 9.04 -20.77 -4.43
C ASP A 230 8.65 -21.63 -5.64
N LEU A 231 8.89 -21.09 -6.84
CA LEU A 231 8.58 -21.70 -8.12
C LEU A 231 9.83 -21.72 -9.00
N PRO A 232 10.01 -22.77 -9.83
CA PRO A 232 11.08 -22.76 -10.83
C PRO A 232 10.86 -21.63 -11.84
N LEU A 233 11.97 -21.15 -12.43
CA LEU A 233 11.92 -20.13 -13.45
C LEU A 233 11.13 -20.62 -14.68
N PRO A 234 10.28 -19.77 -15.28
CA PRO A 234 9.51 -20.14 -16.46
C PRO A 234 10.41 -20.42 -17.67
N VAL A 235 10.09 -21.50 -18.39
CA VAL A 235 10.81 -21.91 -19.61
C VAL A 235 10.60 -20.87 -20.70
N ALA A 236 11.68 -20.55 -21.44
CA ALA A 236 11.67 -19.64 -22.58
C ALA A 236 11.10 -18.23 -22.30
N ALA A 237 11.09 -17.79 -21.04
CA ALA A 237 10.52 -16.51 -20.67
C ALA A 237 11.41 -15.32 -21.05
N GLN A 238 10.76 -14.20 -21.34
CA GLN A 238 11.35 -12.87 -21.36
C GLN A 238 11.08 -12.21 -20.01
N TYR A 239 12.10 -11.58 -19.44
CA TYR A 239 12.03 -10.93 -18.13
C TYR A 239 12.06 -9.43 -18.32
N PHE A 240 11.25 -8.73 -17.54
CA PHE A 240 11.14 -7.28 -17.60
C PHE A 240 11.24 -6.71 -16.19
N VAL A 241 11.91 -5.56 -16.09
CA VAL A 241 12.00 -4.77 -14.87
C VAL A 241 11.55 -3.35 -15.17
N GLY A 242 10.73 -2.80 -14.27
CA GLY A 242 10.38 -1.39 -14.26
C GLY A 242 11.28 -0.65 -13.28
N VAL A 243 11.81 0.49 -13.70
CA VAL A 243 12.72 1.33 -12.94
C VAL A 243 12.10 2.72 -12.79
N VAL A 244 12.17 3.29 -11.59
CA VAL A 244 11.75 4.68 -11.31
C VAL A 244 12.89 5.36 -10.60
N ASN A 245 13.34 6.52 -11.11
CA ASN A 245 14.49 7.27 -10.54
C ASN A 245 15.76 6.42 -10.34
N GLY A 246 16.02 5.47 -11.25
CA GLY A 246 17.17 4.55 -11.17
C GLY A 246 16.99 3.36 -10.22
N GLU A 247 15.86 3.25 -9.51
CA GLU A 247 15.56 2.14 -8.60
C GLU A 247 14.65 1.08 -9.25
N PRO A 248 14.96 -0.23 -9.15
CA PRO A 248 14.10 -1.29 -9.67
C PRO A 248 12.85 -1.49 -8.80
N VAL A 249 11.67 -1.15 -9.32
CA VAL A 249 10.42 -1.10 -8.54
C VAL A 249 9.46 -2.25 -8.80
N CYS A 250 9.52 -2.87 -9.98
CA CYS A 250 8.61 -3.97 -10.33
C CYS A 250 9.23 -4.93 -11.34
N HIS A 251 8.71 -6.15 -11.36
CA HIS A 251 9.21 -7.22 -12.21
C HIS A 251 8.08 -8.13 -12.71
N LEU A 252 8.19 -8.56 -13.96
CA LEU A 252 7.29 -9.51 -14.60
C LEU A 252 8.07 -10.37 -15.60
N ALA A 253 7.77 -11.66 -15.62
CA ALA A 253 8.25 -12.54 -16.69
C ALA A 253 7.08 -12.99 -17.56
N VAL A 254 7.31 -13.12 -18.86
CA VAL A 254 6.30 -13.58 -19.82
C VAL A 254 6.87 -14.74 -20.61
N SER A 255 6.12 -15.84 -20.65
CA SER A 255 6.50 -17.08 -21.34
C SER A 255 5.45 -17.43 -22.39
N PRO A 256 5.82 -18.05 -23.52
CA PRO A 256 4.85 -18.62 -24.45
C PRO A 256 3.95 -19.64 -23.74
N LEU A 257 2.65 -19.59 -24.00
CA LEU A 257 1.74 -20.64 -23.54
C LEU A 257 1.79 -21.78 -24.56
N PHE A 258 2.63 -22.79 -24.33
CA PHE A 258 2.87 -23.88 -25.30
C PHE A 258 1.64 -24.69 -25.74
N THR A 259 0.53 -24.55 -25.04
CA THR A 259 -0.75 -25.22 -25.35
C THR A 259 -1.73 -24.35 -26.14
N ALA A 260 -1.38 -23.10 -26.46
CA ALA A 260 -2.25 -22.17 -27.18
C ALA A 260 -1.48 -21.08 -27.93
N ASN A 261 -2.13 -20.41 -28.87
CA ASN A 261 -1.58 -19.22 -29.53
C ASN A 261 -1.68 -17.98 -28.62
N ALA A 262 -0.97 -18.02 -27.49
CA ALA A 262 -1.01 -17.01 -26.44
C ALA A 262 0.32 -16.93 -25.69
N TYR A 263 0.50 -15.84 -24.94
CA TYR A 263 1.52 -15.74 -23.89
C TYR A 263 0.88 -15.91 -22.52
N ARG A 264 1.69 -16.30 -21.55
CA ARG A 264 1.35 -16.33 -20.14
C ARG A 264 2.36 -15.52 -19.35
N SER A 265 1.85 -14.56 -18.61
CA SER A 265 2.65 -13.81 -17.65
C SER A 265 2.75 -14.56 -16.32
N THR A 266 3.90 -14.45 -15.68
CA THR A 266 4.11 -14.89 -14.30
C THR A 266 3.48 -13.89 -13.34
N ARG A 267 3.72 -14.10 -12.06
CA ARG A 267 3.21 -13.21 -11.05
C ARG A 267 3.93 -11.86 -11.10
N LEU A 268 3.13 -10.80 -11.13
CA LEU A 268 3.61 -9.43 -11.02
C LEU A 268 4.18 -9.20 -9.62
N VAL A 269 5.41 -8.70 -9.56
CA VAL A 269 6.05 -8.23 -8.32
C VAL A 269 6.13 -6.73 -8.39
N VAL A 270 5.66 -6.06 -7.34
CA VAL A 270 5.86 -4.64 -7.10
C VAL A 270 6.43 -4.53 -5.70
N MET A 271 7.54 -3.83 -5.56
CA MET A 271 8.18 -3.60 -4.27
C MET A 271 7.18 -2.93 -3.30
N PRO A 272 7.10 -3.37 -2.03
CA PRO A 272 6.10 -2.89 -1.06
C PRO A 272 5.97 -1.36 -0.99
N GLU A 273 7.10 -0.67 -1.02
CA GLU A 273 7.26 0.79 -1.02
C GLU A 273 6.62 1.50 -2.23
N TRP A 274 6.34 0.78 -3.33
CA TRP A 274 5.76 1.30 -4.58
C TRP A 274 4.32 0.81 -4.83
N GLN A 275 3.71 0.13 -3.86
CA GLN A 275 2.35 -0.41 -3.99
C GLN A 275 1.26 0.67 -3.81
N GLY A 276 0.05 0.38 -4.29
CA GLY A 276 -1.12 1.26 -4.13
C GLY A 276 -1.19 2.45 -5.11
N ILE A 277 -0.07 2.94 -5.62
CA ILE A 277 -0.04 4.08 -6.56
C ILE A 277 -0.30 3.73 -8.02
N GLY A 278 -0.33 2.44 -8.38
CA GLY A 278 -0.70 1.97 -9.72
C GLY A 278 0.45 1.66 -10.70
N VAL A 279 1.71 1.74 -10.24
CA VAL A 279 2.90 1.40 -11.05
C VAL A 279 2.79 -0.01 -11.62
N GLY A 280 2.45 -1.00 -10.79
CA GLY A 280 2.34 -2.39 -11.24
C GLY A 280 1.31 -2.63 -12.34
N THR A 281 0.15 -1.98 -12.28
CA THR A 281 -0.88 -2.12 -13.33
C THR A 281 -0.43 -1.49 -14.65
N LYS A 282 0.24 -0.33 -14.60
CA LYS A 282 0.78 0.33 -15.80
C LYS A 282 1.92 -0.47 -16.43
N PHE A 283 2.79 -1.03 -15.60
CA PHE A 283 3.85 -1.92 -16.01
C PHE A 283 3.32 -3.19 -16.69
N LEU A 284 2.34 -3.85 -16.06
CA LEU A 284 1.70 -5.04 -16.60
C LEU A 284 1.03 -4.76 -17.96
N ASP A 285 0.26 -3.67 -18.06
CA ASP A 285 -0.39 -3.25 -19.30
C ASP A 285 0.65 -3.03 -20.42
N ALA A 286 1.74 -2.30 -20.13
CA ALA A 286 2.79 -2.00 -21.10
C ALA A 286 3.48 -3.27 -21.65
N ILE A 287 3.77 -4.25 -20.78
CA ILE A 287 4.39 -5.50 -21.22
C ILE A 287 3.40 -6.37 -22.01
N CYS A 288 2.14 -6.43 -21.60
CA CYS A 288 1.13 -7.17 -22.35
C CYS A 288 0.86 -6.55 -23.73
N GLU A 289 0.87 -5.22 -23.83
CA GLU A 289 0.80 -4.48 -25.09
C GLU A 289 2.01 -4.77 -25.98
N TYR A 290 3.22 -4.75 -25.42
CA TYR A 290 4.46 -5.10 -26.14
C TYR A 290 4.37 -6.48 -26.82
N HIS A 291 3.80 -7.48 -26.14
CA HIS A 291 3.60 -8.81 -26.71
C HIS A 291 2.46 -8.85 -27.74
N LEU A 292 1.37 -8.13 -27.49
CA LEU A 292 0.23 -8.05 -28.42
C LEU A 292 0.64 -7.45 -29.77
N GLN A 293 1.58 -6.50 -29.76
CA GLN A 293 2.14 -5.87 -30.95
C GLN A 293 3.13 -6.76 -31.71
N GLY A 294 3.49 -7.92 -31.16
CA GLY A 294 4.40 -8.88 -31.78
C GLY A 294 5.87 -8.65 -31.45
N ASN A 295 6.21 -7.80 -30.48
CA ASN A 295 7.60 -7.61 -30.05
C ASN A 295 8.08 -8.71 -29.08
N GLY A 296 7.16 -9.60 -28.68
CA GLY A 296 7.46 -10.78 -27.88
C GLY A 296 8.25 -11.84 -28.64
N ARG A 297 8.59 -12.91 -27.93
CA ARG A 297 9.36 -14.04 -28.47
C ARG A 297 8.74 -14.59 -29.76
N CYS A 298 9.57 -14.79 -30.78
CA CYS A 298 9.18 -15.26 -32.11
C CYS A 298 8.28 -14.32 -32.94
N GLY A 299 8.14 -13.05 -32.57
CA GLY A 299 7.46 -12.06 -33.42
C GLY A 299 5.94 -12.24 -33.50
N LYS A 300 5.32 -13.01 -32.60
CA LYS A 300 3.91 -13.40 -32.70
C LYS A 300 3.01 -12.39 -32.00
N LYS A 301 1.97 -11.93 -32.72
CA LYS A 301 0.94 -11.02 -32.21
C LYS A 301 -0.13 -11.79 -31.45
N TYR A 302 0.19 -12.18 -30.21
CA TYR A 302 -0.69 -13.00 -29.38
C TYR A 302 -1.08 -12.29 -28.08
N PRO A 303 -2.29 -12.54 -27.55
CA PRO A 303 -2.71 -11.99 -26.28
C PRO A 303 -1.91 -12.61 -25.12
N THR A 304 -1.80 -11.86 -24.02
CA THR A 304 -1.19 -12.35 -22.78
C THR A 304 -2.25 -12.67 -21.75
N PHE A 305 -2.18 -13.87 -21.17
CA PHE A 305 -2.97 -14.24 -20.00
C PHE A 305 -2.21 -13.90 -18.71
N PHE A 306 -2.94 -13.35 -17.73
CA PHE A 306 -2.46 -13.05 -16.39
C PHE A 306 -3.36 -13.72 -15.36
N HIS A 307 -2.75 -14.34 -14.35
CA HIS A 307 -3.46 -15.04 -13.29
C HIS A 307 -3.11 -14.42 -11.95
N THR A 308 -4.13 -14.05 -11.19
CA THR A 308 -3.96 -13.46 -9.86
C THR A 308 -5.05 -13.92 -8.90
N SER A 309 -4.70 -13.95 -7.62
CA SER A 309 -5.61 -14.17 -6.51
C SER A 309 -5.77 -12.92 -5.64
N HIS A 310 -5.06 -11.84 -5.96
CA HIS A 310 -5.07 -10.63 -5.16
C HIS A 310 -6.35 -9.81 -5.44
N PRO A 311 -7.27 -9.64 -4.48
CA PRO A 311 -8.58 -9.05 -4.73
C PRO A 311 -8.52 -7.66 -5.37
N GLN A 312 -7.64 -6.79 -4.88
CA GLN A 312 -7.47 -5.44 -5.42
C GLN A 312 -6.98 -5.41 -6.88
N LEU A 313 -6.04 -6.29 -7.24
CA LEU A 313 -5.56 -6.39 -8.61
C LEU A 313 -6.65 -6.96 -9.52
N CYS A 314 -7.40 -7.97 -9.06
CA CYS A 314 -8.57 -8.46 -9.78
C CYS A 314 -9.60 -7.35 -10.04
N GLY A 315 -9.91 -6.53 -9.02
CA GLY A 315 -10.79 -5.37 -9.17
C GLY A 315 -10.27 -4.37 -10.20
N ALA A 316 -8.98 -4.02 -10.13
CA ALA A 316 -8.35 -3.12 -11.08
C ALA A 316 -8.41 -3.63 -12.53
N LEU A 317 -8.17 -4.93 -12.74
CA LEU A 317 -8.26 -5.55 -14.07
C LEU A 317 -9.70 -5.60 -14.59
N ARG A 318 -10.71 -5.85 -13.73
CA ARG A 318 -12.13 -5.80 -14.14
C ARG A 318 -12.60 -4.41 -14.59
N HIS A 319 -12.12 -3.36 -13.94
CA HIS A 319 -12.47 -1.99 -14.29
C HIS A 319 -11.73 -1.48 -15.53
N SER A 320 -10.67 -2.15 -15.96
CA SER A 320 -9.91 -1.77 -17.14
C SER A 320 -10.56 -2.31 -18.41
N LYS A 321 -10.81 -1.43 -19.39
CA LYS A 321 -11.32 -1.83 -20.71
C LYS A 321 -10.34 -2.70 -21.51
N LYS A 322 -9.07 -2.74 -21.10
CA LYS A 322 -7.99 -3.50 -21.76
C LYS A 322 -7.98 -4.99 -21.41
N TRP A 323 -8.74 -5.38 -20.38
CA TRP A 323 -8.72 -6.73 -19.85
C TRP A 323 -10.09 -7.38 -19.92
N ARG A 324 -10.11 -8.68 -20.20
CA ARG A 324 -11.30 -9.54 -20.11
C ARG A 324 -11.05 -10.61 -19.08
N GLN A 325 -11.93 -10.75 -18.08
CA GLN A 325 -11.88 -11.90 -17.19
C GLN A 325 -12.37 -13.14 -17.96
N THR A 326 -11.55 -14.19 -18.03
CA THR A 326 -11.85 -15.40 -18.81
C THR A 326 -12.21 -16.61 -17.95
N ALA A 327 -11.74 -16.64 -16.70
CA ALA A 327 -12.11 -17.67 -15.74
C ALA A 327 -11.97 -17.15 -14.30
N GLY A 328 -12.62 -17.83 -13.37
CA GLY A 328 -12.43 -17.63 -11.93
C GLY A 328 -12.78 -18.91 -11.19
N SER A 329 -11.80 -19.49 -10.49
CA SER A 329 -12.08 -20.50 -9.49
C SER A 329 -12.24 -19.81 -8.15
N LEU A 330 -13.37 -20.00 -7.46
CA LEU A 330 -13.59 -19.46 -6.11
C LEU A 330 -13.10 -20.43 -5.02
N TYR A 331 -12.88 -21.70 -5.37
CA TYR A 331 -12.40 -22.78 -4.50
C TYR A 331 -11.19 -23.49 -5.11
N GLY A 332 -10.38 -24.14 -4.27
CA GLY A 332 -9.27 -24.97 -4.74
C GLY A 332 -9.78 -26.23 -5.46
N SER A 333 -9.25 -26.53 -6.64
CA SER A 333 -9.54 -27.77 -7.36
C SER A 333 -8.88 -28.98 -6.68
N ASN A 334 -9.51 -30.15 -6.76
CA ASN A 334 -8.93 -31.41 -6.25
C ASN A 334 -7.55 -31.68 -6.92
N LYS A 335 -6.48 -31.67 -6.12
CA LYS A 335 -5.10 -31.82 -6.59
C LYS A 335 -4.64 -33.27 -6.73
N SER A 336 -5.53 -34.25 -6.57
CA SER A 336 -5.22 -35.68 -6.70
C SER A 336 -4.50 -36.02 -8.02
N ARG A 337 -4.95 -35.46 -9.14
CA ARG A 337 -4.32 -35.66 -10.46
C ARG A 337 -2.93 -35.04 -10.55
N SER A 338 -2.73 -33.84 -10.00
CA SER A 338 -1.42 -33.18 -9.96
C SER A 338 -0.44 -33.97 -9.10
N ALA A 339 -0.88 -34.43 -7.93
CA ALA A 339 -0.09 -35.28 -7.05
C ALA A 339 0.33 -36.58 -7.74
N ALA A 340 -0.59 -37.26 -8.43
CA ALA A 340 -0.30 -38.46 -9.19
C ALA A 340 0.71 -38.21 -10.33
N SER A 341 0.58 -37.10 -11.06
CA SER A 341 1.53 -36.73 -12.12
C SER A 341 2.93 -36.42 -11.59
N ILE A 342 3.02 -35.70 -10.47
CA ILE A 342 4.31 -35.37 -9.82
C ILE A 342 4.97 -36.66 -9.30
N LYS A 343 4.18 -37.56 -8.70
CA LYS A 343 4.66 -38.87 -8.24
C LYS A 343 5.26 -39.69 -9.40
N LYS A 344 4.52 -39.83 -10.51
CA LYS A 344 4.97 -40.54 -11.71
C LYS A 344 6.26 -39.95 -12.31
N SER A 345 6.35 -38.61 -12.38
CA SER A 345 7.56 -37.95 -12.89
C SER A 345 8.77 -38.21 -11.99
N ARG A 346 8.58 -38.26 -10.67
CA ARG A 346 9.66 -38.48 -9.69
C ARG A 346 10.12 -39.93 -9.65
N GLU A 347 9.21 -40.90 -9.74
CA GLU A 347 9.53 -42.32 -9.91
C GLU A 347 10.42 -42.54 -11.15
N THR A 348 10.20 -41.76 -12.21
CA THR A 348 10.98 -41.83 -13.44
C THR A 348 12.37 -41.17 -13.34
N THR A 349 12.57 -40.20 -12.44
CA THR A 349 13.81 -39.39 -12.35
C THR A 349 14.65 -39.64 -11.10
N GLY A 350 14.20 -40.49 -10.16
CA GLY A 350 14.97 -40.90 -8.98
C GLY A 350 15.25 -39.80 -7.94
N LYS A 351 14.59 -38.63 -8.03
CA LYS A 351 14.83 -37.49 -7.11
C LYS A 351 14.04 -37.63 -5.81
N VAL A 352 14.77 -37.70 -4.69
CA VAL A 352 14.25 -37.65 -3.29
C VAL A 352 14.31 -36.20 -2.78
N PHE A 353 13.48 -35.83 -1.80
CA PHE A 353 13.59 -34.54 -1.12
C PHE A 353 14.90 -34.46 -0.31
N ASN A 354 15.37 -33.24 -0.03
CA ASN A 354 16.55 -33.00 0.83
C ASN A 354 16.39 -33.53 2.28
N ASP A 355 15.16 -33.86 2.70
CA ASP A 355 14.85 -34.40 4.04
C ASP A 355 14.67 -35.93 4.07
N GLY A 356 14.92 -36.63 2.95
CA GLY A 356 14.80 -38.09 2.87
C GLY A 356 13.35 -38.63 2.84
N SER A 357 12.33 -37.78 2.85
CA SER A 357 10.93 -38.23 2.80
C SER A 357 10.43 -38.49 1.38
N ILE A 358 9.55 -39.50 1.21
CA ILE A 358 8.82 -39.79 -0.04
C ILE A 358 7.44 -39.09 0.01
N GLY A 359 7.41 -37.82 0.43
CA GLY A 359 6.16 -37.06 0.55
C GLY A 359 5.61 -36.59 -0.81
N CYS A 360 4.37 -36.92 -1.16
CA CYS A 360 3.72 -36.33 -2.34
C CYS A 360 3.40 -34.85 -2.09
N ALA A 361 4.25 -33.93 -2.55
CA ALA A 361 3.85 -32.54 -2.69
C ALA A 361 2.71 -32.48 -3.72
N THR A 362 1.51 -32.06 -3.31
CA THR A 362 0.29 -32.04 -4.15
C THR A 362 0.33 -30.96 -5.25
N GLY A 363 1.50 -30.38 -5.55
CA GLY A 363 1.70 -29.25 -6.45
C GLY A 363 2.27 -28.04 -5.72
N TYR A 364 2.59 -26.98 -6.46
CA TYR A 364 3.07 -25.73 -5.89
C TYR A 364 1.89 -24.81 -5.49
N GLY A 365 1.86 -24.38 -4.22
CA GLY A 365 0.85 -23.47 -3.65
C GLY A 365 -0.21 -24.15 -2.78
N GLY A 366 -0.82 -23.39 -1.85
CA GLY A 366 -1.73 -23.89 -0.79
C GLY A 366 -3.08 -24.49 -1.24
N HIS A 367 -3.82 -25.03 -0.27
CA HIS A 367 -5.04 -25.86 -0.46
C HIS A 367 -6.30 -25.09 -0.89
N PHE A 368 -6.37 -23.77 -0.67
CA PHE A 368 -7.49 -22.90 -1.06
C PHE A 368 -6.96 -21.74 -1.90
N ARG A 369 -6.99 -21.87 -3.24
CA ARG A 369 -6.53 -20.79 -4.12
C ARG A 369 -7.65 -20.37 -5.06
N ALA A 370 -8.29 -19.24 -4.73
CA ALA A 370 -9.18 -18.58 -5.65
C ALA A 370 -8.33 -17.87 -6.73
N VAL A 371 -8.09 -18.53 -7.87
CA VAL A 371 -7.31 -17.97 -8.97
C VAL A 371 -8.25 -17.42 -10.02
N GLN A 372 -8.06 -16.17 -10.39
CA GLN A 372 -8.80 -15.50 -11.44
C GLN A 372 -7.89 -15.31 -12.65
N ALA A 373 -8.42 -15.61 -13.83
CA ALA A 373 -7.72 -15.52 -15.10
C ALA A 373 -8.24 -14.33 -15.90
N PHE A 374 -7.30 -13.52 -16.39
CA PHE A 374 -7.56 -12.36 -17.20
C PHE A 374 -6.77 -12.47 -18.50
N LYS A 375 -7.38 -12.03 -19.60
CA LYS A 375 -6.77 -11.94 -20.93
C LYS A 375 -6.62 -10.46 -21.28
N TYR A 376 -5.42 -10.05 -21.65
CA TYR A 376 -5.17 -8.72 -22.19
C TYR A 376 -5.61 -8.65 -23.66
N GLU A 377 -6.38 -7.63 -24.00
CA GLU A 377 -6.93 -7.42 -25.35
C GLU A 377 -6.53 -6.08 -25.97
N GLY A 378 -5.75 -5.25 -25.28
CA GLY A 378 -5.38 -3.91 -25.75
C GLY A 378 -6.51 -2.89 -25.57
N GLU A 379 -6.28 -1.65 -25.98
CA GLU A 379 -7.36 -0.66 -26.04
C GLU A 379 -8.38 -1.06 -27.11
N LYS A 380 -9.61 -1.33 -26.69
CA LYS A 380 -10.73 -1.42 -27.63
C LYS A 380 -10.93 -0.02 -28.19
N ILE A 381 -10.56 0.18 -29.46
CA ILE A 381 -11.01 1.34 -30.23
C ILE A 381 -12.54 1.27 -30.17
N CYS A 382 -13.17 2.27 -29.55
CA CYS A 382 -14.60 2.48 -29.74
C CYS A 382 -14.77 2.88 -31.21
N GLU A 383 -15.23 1.93 -32.04
CA GLU A 383 -15.85 2.28 -33.32
C GLU A 383 -17.13 3.08 -33.09
#